data_AF-N0E068-F1
#
_entry.id   AF-N0E068-F1
#
_cell.length_a   1.000
_cell.length_b   1.000
_cell.length_c   1.000
_cell.angle_alpha   90.00
_cell.angle_beta   90.00
_cell.angle_gamma   90.00
#
_symmetry.space_group_name_H-M   'P 1'
#
loop_
_entity.id
_entity.type
_entity.pdbx_description
1 polymer ?
#
loop_
_entity_poly.entity_id
_entity_poly.type
_entity_poly.pdbx_seq_one_letter_code
_entity_poly.pdbx_strand_id
1 'polypeptide(L)' 'MRGDILELPSPRGARGHEQRGRRHAVIVQSDDLPLSIVPVEQALRLVPALE' A
#
# COMPACT_ATOMS: atom_id res chain seq x y z
N MET A 1 -8.36 5.97 -7.32
CA MET A 1 -9.24 4.89 -7.81
C MET A 1 -8.81 3.58 -7.21
N ARG A 2 -9.71 2.61 -7.07
CA ARG A 2 -9.33 1.24 -6.69
C ARG A 2 -8.26 0.69 -7.65
N GLY A 3 -7.22 0.08 -7.09
CA GLY A 3 -6.10 -0.49 -7.85
C GLY A 3 -4.94 0.46 -8.11
N ASP A 4 -5.09 1.76 -7.85
CA ASP A 4 -3.99 2.72 -7.99
C ASP A 4 -2.87 2.44 -6.98
N ILE A 5 -1.64 2.70 -7.42
CA ILE A 5 -0.42 2.48 -6.63
C ILE A 5 0.08 3.82 -6.10
N LEU A 6 0.32 3.87 -4.78
CA LEU A 6 0.83 5.04 -4.07
C LEU A 6 2.18 4.73 -3.44
N GLU A 7 3.12 5.67 -3.49
CA GLU A 7 4.31 5.60 -2.64
C GLU A 7 3.97 6.08 -1.23
N LEU A 8 4.28 5.26 -0.21
CA LEU A 8 4.03 5.61 1.18
C LEU A 8 5.28 6.18 1.84
N PRO A 9 5.17 7.27 2.64
CA PRO A 9 6.29 7.79 3.41
C PRO A 9 6.80 6.73 4.39
N SER A 10 8.12 6.68 4.61
CA SER A 10 8.73 5.74 5.55
C SER A 10 8.09 5.92 6.94
N PRO A 11 7.57 4.85 7.57
CA PRO A 11 6.83 5.00 8.82
C PRO A 11 7.85 5.28 9.92
N ARG A 12 7.70 6.42 10.61
CA ARG A 12 8.64 6.85 11.67
C ARG A 12 8.66 5.95 12.91
N GLY A 13 7.86 4.89 12.93
CA GLY A 13 7.77 3.97 14.04
C GLY A 13 7.12 2.65 13.67
N ALA A 14 7.48 2.05 12.52
CA ALA A 14 7.01 0.71 12.19
C ALA A 14 7.30 -0.26 13.35
N ARG A 15 6.26 -0.94 13.83
CA ARG A 15 6.35 -1.87 14.97
C ARG A 15 6.27 -3.31 14.50
N GLY A 16 7.04 -4.19 15.17
CA GLY A 16 7.05 -5.62 14.88
C GLY A 16 7.36 -5.91 13.40
N HIS A 17 6.45 -6.64 12.75
CA HIS A 17 6.53 -7.12 11.37
C HIS A 17 5.89 -6.18 10.32
N GLU A 18 5.55 -4.94 10.70
CA GLU A 18 5.15 -3.93 9.73
C GLU A 18 6.26 -3.68 8.70
N GLN A 19 5.88 -3.47 7.44
CA GLN A 19 6.85 -3.22 6.37
C GLN A 19 7.62 -1.92 6.61
N ARG A 20 8.94 -1.97 6.38
CA ARG A 20 9.89 -0.87 6.64
C ARG A 20 10.49 -0.32 5.35
N GLY A 21 10.91 0.94 5.39
CA GLY A 21 11.56 1.60 4.25
C GLY A 21 10.58 2.09 3.19
N ARG A 22 11.13 2.38 1.99
CA ARG A 22 10.36 2.84 0.83
C ARG A 22 9.43 1.71 0.38
N ARG A 23 8.12 1.97 0.42
CA ARG A 23 7.10 0.97 0.11
C ARG A 23 5.95 1.60 -0.66
N HIS A 24 5.27 0.75 -1.40
CA HIS A 24 4.11 1.12 -2.17
C HIS A 24 2.87 0.50 -1.53
N ALA A 25 1.73 1.10 -1.74
CA ALA A 25 0.46 0.54 -1.35
C ALA A 25 -0.55 0.66 -2.49
N VAL A 26 -1.51 -0.25 -2.49
CA VAL A 26 -2.59 -0.28 -3.48
C VAL A 26 -3.86 0.19 -2.82
N ILE A 27 -4.63 1.06 -3.49
CA ILE A 27 -5.96 1.46 -3.02
C ILE A 27 -6.92 0.27 -3.14
N VAL A 28 -7.52 -0.14 -2.02
CA VAL A 28 -8.47 -1.27 -1.99
C VAL A 28 -9.90 -0.85 -1.66
N GLN A 29 -10.16 0.45 -1.49
CA GLN A 29 -11.51 0.96 -1.21
C GLN A 29 -12.47 0.71 -2.38
N SER A 30 -13.76 0.52 -2.10
CA SER A 30 -14.79 0.65 -3.14
C SER A 30 -14.91 2.10 -3.60
N ASP A 31 -15.03 2.32 -4.91
CA ASP A 31 -15.27 3.65 -5.47
C ASP A 31 -16.71 4.14 -5.19
N ASP A 32 -17.64 3.24 -4.85
CA ASP A 32 -19.05 3.57 -4.54
C ASP A 32 -19.29 4.10 -3.12
N LEU A 33 -18.26 4.13 -2.27
CA LEU A 33 -18.37 4.59 -0.88
C LEU A 33 -17.77 6.00 -0.74
N PRO A 34 -18.55 7.03 -0.34
CA PRO A 34 -18.05 8.39 -0.17
C PRO A 34 -17.31 8.52 1.16
N LEU A 35 -16.12 7.91 1.27
CA LEU A 35 -15.24 8.07 2.41
C LEU A 35 -14.20 9.16 2.14
N SER A 36 -13.94 9.99 3.14
CA SER A 36 -12.81 10.94 3.14
C SER A 36 -11.46 10.28 3.45
N ILE A 37 -11.47 8.97 3.74
CA ILE A 37 -10.31 8.15 4.10
C ILE A 37 -10.23 7.00 3.11
N VAL A 38 -9.04 6.76 2.56
CA VAL A 38 -8.78 5.68 1.61
C VAL A 38 -7.97 4.55 2.26
N PRO A 39 -8.57 3.37 2.53
CA PRO A 39 -7.84 2.18 2.90
C PRO A 39 -6.86 1.74 1.80
N VAL A 40 -5.63 1.44 2.21
CA VAL A 40 -4.57 0.94 1.33
C VAL A 40 -3.94 -0.31 1.92
N GLU A 41 -3.59 -1.27 1.06
CA GLU A 41 -2.90 -2.49 1.46
C GLU A 41 -1.42 -2.42 1.04
N GLN A 42 -0.53 -2.79 1.95
CA GLN A 42 0.92 -2.86 1.68
C GLN A 42 1.27 -4.24 1.14
N ALA A 43 1.66 -4.32 -0.13
CA ALA A 43 2.20 -5.54 -0.72
C ALA A 43 3.74 -5.44 -0.81
N LEU A 44 4.45 -6.44 -0.28
CA LEU A 44 5.86 -6.60 -0.58
C LEU A 44 5.98 -6.82 -2.09
N ARG A 45 6.82 -6.04 -2.77
CA ARG A 45 7.05 -6.21 -4.21
C ARG A 45 7.67 -7.58 -4.47
N LEU A 46 6.85 -8.57 -4.80
CA LEU A 46 7.29 -9.80 -5.44
C LEU A 46 7.69 -9.40 -6.86
N VAL A 47 8.99 -9.24 -7.12
CA VAL A 47 9.49 -9.23 -8.49
C VAL A 47 9.18 -10.63 -9.01
N PRO A 48 8.30 -10.82 -10.02
CA PRO A 48 8.23 -12.12 -10.65
C PRO A 48 9.64 -12.40 -11.18
N ALA A 49 10.23 -13.51 -10.75
CA ALA A 49 11.38 -14.05 -11.45
C ALA A 49 10.89 -14.24 -12.90
N LEU A 50 11.30 -13.34 -13.78
CA LEU A 50 11.15 -13.54 -15.22
C LEU A 50 12.12 -14.67 -15.54
N GLU A 51 11.57 -15.85 -15.81
CA GLU A 51 12.18 -16.81 -16.73
C GLU A 51 11.99 -16.29 -18.16
#